data_AF-A0A8J7TRG9-F1
#
_entry.id   AF-A0A8J7TRG9-F1
#
_cell.length_a   1.000
_cell.length_b   1.000
_cell.length_c   1.000
_cell.angle_alpha   90.00
_cell.angle_beta   90.00
_cell.angle_gamma   90.00
#
_symmetry.space_group_name_H-M   'P 1'
#
loop_
_entity.id
_entity.type
_entity.pdbx_description
1 polymer ?
#
loop_
_entity_poly.entity_id
_entity_poly.type
_entity_poly.pdbx_seq_one_letter_code
_entity_poly.pdbx_strand_id
1 'polypeptide(L)'
;MRLTTTLALTLVFTASQAFAQESGTHNRYRWTDARGVVQYADSPTPEALRAGYDVIDSRGRVVKHVDHVKTAEEKKSDARTAASLAQEKQHAADVEQADRQLLQAYPSEDALIEAQKKRIAAIDLDVANVKVSQADQEKSLAEQLLYASTFERDGKPVPAPVKQQIETLRTNVEGQKKFIADKLALRAATEQKGQAELLHYRELRAQQAKPAD
;
A
#
# COMPACT_ATOMS: atom_id res chain seq x y z
N MET A 1 75.86 -77.46 7.02
CA MET A 1 74.57 -78.18 6.94
C MET A 1 73.45 -77.14 6.94
N ARG A 2 72.40 -77.40 6.15
CA ARG A 2 71.45 -76.45 5.57
C ARG A 2 70.35 -75.92 6.52
N LEU A 3 69.99 -74.63 6.32
CA LEU A 3 68.64 -74.01 6.26
C LEU A 3 67.74 -74.12 7.54
N THR A 4 66.95 -73.13 8.02
CA THR A 4 66.28 -71.94 7.45
C THR A 4 65.54 -71.17 8.57
N THR A 5 65.51 -69.82 8.48
CA THR A 5 64.36 -68.86 8.64
C THR A 5 63.38 -69.02 9.83
N THR A 6 62.93 -68.00 10.59
CA THR A 6 62.13 -66.79 10.21
C THR A 6 61.92 -65.93 11.48
N LEU A 7 62.41 -64.69 11.52
CA LEU A 7 61.73 -63.38 11.38
C LEU A 7 60.96 -62.87 12.63
N ALA A 8 61.48 -61.75 13.13
CA ALA A 8 60.99 -60.91 14.21
C ALA A 8 59.96 -59.88 13.73
N LEU A 9 59.04 -59.44 14.60
CA LEU A 9 58.66 -58.03 14.81
C LEU A 9 57.64 -57.90 15.97
N THR A 10 58.08 -57.46 17.16
CA THR A 10 57.20 -57.13 18.29
C THR A 10 56.97 -55.62 18.31
N LEU A 11 55.74 -55.21 17.98
CA LEU A 11 55.30 -53.81 17.96
C LEU A 11 54.78 -53.42 19.36
N VAL A 12 55.56 -52.64 20.11
CA VAL A 12 55.10 -51.97 21.33
C VAL A 12 54.48 -50.63 20.91
N PHE A 13 53.14 -50.54 20.95
CA PHE A 13 52.42 -49.30 20.73
C PHE A 13 52.03 -48.71 22.08
N THR A 14 52.83 -47.75 22.54
CA THR A 14 52.57 -46.92 23.72
C THR A 14 51.36 -46.02 23.48
N ALA A 15 50.28 -46.23 24.23
CA ALA A 15 49.13 -45.35 24.26
C ALA A 15 49.51 -44.00 24.91
N SER A 16 49.76 -42.98 24.07
CA SER A 16 49.81 -41.59 24.51
C SER A 16 48.38 -41.09 24.66
N GLN A 17 47.88 -41.08 25.90
CA GLN A 17 46.65 -40.37 26.25
C GLN A 17 46.95 -38.86 26.15
N ALA A 18 46.68 -38.28 24.99
CA ALA A 18 46.60 -36.84 24.86
C ALA A 18 45.32 -36.39 25.58
N PHE A 19 45.46 -35.87 26.79
CA PHE A 19 44.43 -35.02 27.37
C PHE A 19 44.28 -33.81 26.45
N ALA A 20 43.23 -33.80 25.65
CA ALA A 20 42.75 -32.61 24.99
C ALA A 20 42.35 -31.62 26.09
N GLN A 21 43.25 -30.69 26.39
CA GLN A 21 42.96 -29.57 27.27
C GLN A 21 42.02 -28.65 26.48
N GLU A 22 40.73 -28.91 26.59
CA GLU A 22 39.67 -28.00 26.17
C GLU A 22 39.88 -26.71 26.96
N SER A 23 40.65 -25.78 26.38
CA SER A 23 40.87 -24.46 26.94
C SER A 23 39.57 -23.70 26.75
N GLY A 24 38.58 -24.01 27.57
CA GLY A 24 37.35 -23.27 27.68
C GLY A 24 37.73 -21.82 27.95
N THR A 25 37.45 -20.95 26.99
CA THR A 25 37.65 -19.51 27.21
C THR A 25 36.68 -19.13 28.33
N HIS A 26 37.19 -18.93 29.55
CA HIS A 26 36.38 -18.63 30.72
C HIS A 26 35.85 -17.20 30.60
N ASN A 27 34.77 -17.05 29.85
CA ASN A 27 34.09 -15.78 29.64
C ASN A 27 33.26 -15.43 30.88
N ARG A 28 33.33 -14.18 31.32
CA ARG A 28 32.54 -13.64 32.43
C ARG A 28 31.59 -12.57 31.91
N TYR A 29 30.49 -12.33 32.60
CA TYR A 29 29.48 -11.34 32.25
C TYR A 29 29.63 -10.12 33.15
N ARG A 30 29.62 -8.92 32.56
CA ARG A 30 29.76 -7.62 33.25
C ARG A 30 28.56 -6.74 32.93
N TRP A 31 27.89 -6.17 33.92
CA TRP A 31 26.80 -5.20 33.71
C TRP A 31 26.83 -4.10 34.77
N THR A 32 26.06 -3.03 34.57
CA THR A 32 25.87 -1.99 35.57
C THR A 32 24.49 -2.16 36.21
N ASP A 33 24.42 -2.26 37.53
CA ASP A 33 23.15 -2.39 38.26
C ASP A 33 22.40 -1.05 38.34
N ALA A 34 21.16 -1.08 38.85
CA ALA A 34 20.32 0.13 38.96
C ALA A 34 20.89 1.22 39.89
N ARG A 35 21.92 0.91 40.69
CA ARG A 35 22.61 1.85 41.59
C ARG A 35 23.89 2.41 40.94
N GLY A 36 24.18 2.06 39.69
CA GLY A 36 25.37 2.48 38.97
C GLY A 36 26.62 1.67 39.31
N VAL A 37 26.48 0.50 39.96
CA VAL A 37 27.61 -0.34 40.36
C VAL A 37 27.86 -1.41 39.30
N VAL A 38 29.11 -1.56 38.88
CA VAL A 38 29.52 -2.61 37.94
C VAL A 38 29.55 -3.96 38.65
N GLN A 39 28.76 -4.90 38.16
CA GLN A 39 28.64 -6.27 38.66
C GLN A 39 29.28 -7.25 37.68
N TYR A 40 29.72 -8.39 38.20
CA TYR A 40 30.27 -9.47 37.41
C TYR A 40 29.69 -10.83 37.83
N ALA A 41 29.39 -11.70 36.88
CA ALA A 41 28.95 -13.07 37.15
C ALA A 41 29.44 -14.04 36.09
N ASP A 42 29.60 -15.31 36.46
CA ASP A 42 30.01 -16.37 35.54
C ASP A 42 28.84 -16.86 34.65
N SER A 43 27.61 -16.39 34.92
CA SER A 43 26.42 -16.60 34.09
C SER A 43 25.54 -15.34 34.05
N PRO A 44 24.77 -15.11 32.97
CA PRO A 44 23.90 -13.94 32.86
C PRO A 44 22.74 -14.03 33.87
N THR A 45 22.63 -13.01 34.73
CA THR A 45 21.56 -12.91 35.73
C THR A 45 20.31 -12.21 35.15
N PRO A 46 19.12 -12.35 35.76
CA PRO A 46 17.92 -11.60 35.34
C PRO A 46 18.11 -10.08 35.35
N GLU A 47 18.95 -9.58 36.25
CA GLU A 47 19.31 -8.16 36.32
C GLU A 47 20.22 -7.73 35.16
N ALA A 48 21.24 -8.54 34.83
CA ALA A 48 22.09 -8.33 33.66
C ALA A 48 21.28 -8.31 32.35
N LEU A 49 20.29 -9.20 32.21
CA LEU A 49 19.39 -9.22 31.05
C LEU A 49 18.55 -7.94 30.93
N ARG A 50 18.16 -7.33 32.06
CA ARG A 50 17.37 -6.09 32.08
C ARG A 50 18.20 -4.84 31.85
N ALA A 51 19.45 -4.81 32.29
CA ALA A 51 20.36 -3.66 32.16
C ALA A 51 21.20 -3.68 30.87
N GLY A 52 21.29 -4.82 30.20
CA GLY A 52 22.31 -5.06 29.18
C GLY A 52 23.64 -5.44 29.83
N TYR A 53 24.46 -6.23 29.14
CA TYR A 53 25.70 -6.77 29.69
C TYR A 53 26.77 -6.98 28.62
N ASP A 54 28.03 -6.95 29.05
CA ASP A 54 29.19 -7.34 28.27
C ASP A 54 29.64 -8.75 28.63
N VAL A 55 29.95 -9.56 27.63
CA VAL A 55 30.77 -10.76 27.80
C VAL A 55 32.22 -10.32 27.71
N ILE A 56 33.02 -10.66 28.72
CA ILE A 56 34.45 -10.34 28.81
C ILE A 56 35.31 -11.60 28.81
N ASP A 57 36.48 -11.54 28.18
CA ASP A 57 37.48 -12.62 28.21
C ASP A 57 38.22 -12.68 29.55
N SER A 58 39.09 -13.68 29.70
CA SER A 58 39.94 -13.86 30.90
C SER A 58 40.91 -12.70 31.16
N ARG A 59 41.10 -11.79 30.20
CA ARG A 59 41.91 -10.57 30.33
C ARG A 59 41.06 -9.32 30.56
N GLY A 60 39.75 -9.49 30.78
CA GLY A 60 38.80 -8.40 31.04
C GLY A 60 38.40 -7.60 29.80
N ARG A 61 38.71 -8.09 28.58
CA ARG A 61 38.36 -7.40 27.32
C ARG A 61 36.96 -7.81 26.89
N VAL A 62 36.14 -6.84 26.46
CA VAL A 62 34.79 -7.10 25.95
C VAL A 62 34.89 -7.89 24.64
N VAL A 63 34.36 -9.10 24.63
CA VAL A 63 34.25 -9.96 23.44
C VAL A 63 32.89 -9.85 22.78
N LYS A 64 31.84 -9.45 23.53
CA LYS A 64 30.49 -9.22 23.00
C LYS A 64 29.70 -8.29 23.91
N HIS A 65 29.10 -7.24 23.36
CA HIS A 65 28.10 -6.43 24.05
C HIS A 65 26.69 -6.98 23.76
N VAL A 66 25.82 -7.00 24.77
CA VAL A 66 24.41 -7.35 24.65
C VAL A 66 23.59 -6.22 25.25
N ASP A 67 22.80 -5.55 24.42
CA ASP A 67 21.93 -4.47 24.85
C ASP A 67 20.86 -4.93 25.84
N HIS A 68 20.32 -3.98 26.60
CA HIS A 68 19.18 -4.20 27.48
C HIS A 68 17.93 -4.64 26.71
N VAL A 69 17.01 -5.32 27.40
CA VAL A 69 15.70 -5.61 26.83
C VAL A 69 14.93 -4.30 26.63
N LYS A 70 14.64 -3.97 25.36
CA LYS A 70 13.81 -2.82 24.98
C LYS A 70 12.54 -2.72 25.82
N THR A 71 12.24 -1.50 26.25
CA THR A 71 11.00 -1.16 26.96
C THR A 71 9.76 -1.43 26.09
N ALA A 72 8.58 -1.53 26.70
CA ALA A 72 7.35 -1.72 25.95
C ALA A 72 7.08 -0.55 24.98
N GLU A 73 7.49 0.66 25.36
CA GLU A 73 7.36 1.90 24.61
C GLU A 73 8.32 1.92 23.41
N GLU A 74 9.58 1.51 23.57
CA GLU A 74 10.53 1.37 22.47
C GLU A 74 10.09 0.30 21.48
N LYS A 75 9.60 -0.86 21.96
CA LYS A 75 9.02 -1.90 21.10
C LYS A 75 7.81 -1.40 20.31
N LYS A 76 6.94 -0.60 20.94
CA LYS A 76 5.80 0.03 20.25
C LYS A 76 6.25 1.06 19.21
N SER A 77 7.28 1.85 19.52
CA SER A 77 7.85 2.82 18.57
C SER A 77 8.45 2.11 17.36
N ASP A 78 9.28 1.09 17.57
CA ASP A 78 9.88 0.29 16.50
C ASP A 78 8.81 -0.38 15.64
N ALA A 79 7.75 -0.93 16.25
CA ALA A 79 6.63 -1.52 15.53
C ALA A 79 5.88 -0.49 14.67
N ARG A 80 5.71 0.75 15.14
CA ARG A 80 5.11 1.83 14.35
C ARG A 80 5.99 2.24 13.18
N THR A 81 7.29 2.41 13.40
CA THR A 81 8.24 2.74 12.32
C THR A 81 8.30 1.62 11.29
N ALA A 82 8.36 0.36 11.73
CA ALA A 82 8.33 -0.80 10.84
C ALA A 82 7.01 -0.88 10.04
N ALA A 83 5.87 -0.58 10.66
CA ALA A 83 4.58 -0.52 9.98
C ALA A 83 4.54 0.60 8.93
N SER A 84 5.05 1.80 9.24
CA SER A 84 5.15 2.91 8.29
C SER A 84 6.02 2.55 7.09
N LEU A 85 7.21 1.99 7.34
CA LEU A 85 8.12 1.54 6.28
C LEU A 85 7.51 0.42 5.43
N ALA A 86 6.76 -0.51 6.05
CA ALA A 86 6.04 -1.55 5.32
C ALA A 86 4.94 -0.96 4.43
N GLN A 87 4.18 0.02 4.94
CA GLN A 87 3.15 0.73 4.19
C GLN A 87 3.74 1.52 3.02
N GLU A 88 4.85 2.23 3.23
CA GLU A 88 5.56 2.96 2.17
C GLU A 88 6.07 2.01 1.07
N LYS A 89 6.67 0.87 1.47
CA LYS A 89 7.10 -0.16 0.51
C LYS A 89 5.94 -0.75 -0.28
N GLN A 90 4.83 -1.03 0.39
CA GLN A 90 3.64 -1.55 -0.26
C GLN A 90 3.08 -0.52 -1.26
N HIS A 91 2.97 0.74 -0.84
CA HIS A 91 2.51 1.82 -1.72
C HIS A 91 3.42 1.99 -2.94
N ALA A 92 4.74 1.95 -2.77
CA ALA A 92 5.68 2.02 -3.88
C ALA A 92 5.51 0.84 -4.84
N ALA A 93 5.32 -0.38 -4.33
CA ALA A 93 5.05 -1.57 -5.14
C ALA A 93 3.72 -1.48 -5.90
N ASP A 94 2.69 -0.93 -5.26
CA ASP A 94 1.37 -0.71 -5.87
C ASP A 94 1.46 0.31 -7.01
N VAL A 95 2.18 1.41 -6.81
CA VAL A 95 2.44 2.43 -7.85
C VAL A 95 3.20 1.82 -9.03
N GLU A 96 4.29 1.10 -8.77
CA GLU A 96 5.08 0.47 -9.83
C GLU A 96 4.25 -0.56 -10.61
N GLN A 97 3.39 -1.32 -9.93
CA GLN A 97 2.48 -2.24 -10.58
C GLN A 97 1.45 -1.51 -11.44
N ALA A 98 0.85 -0.43 -10.94
CA ALA A 98 -0.10 0.37 -11.69
C ALA A 98 0.56 0.98 -12.95
N ASP A 99 1.80 1.45 -12.84
CA ASP A 99 2.57 2.00 -13.94
C ASP A 99 2.85 0.96 -15.02
N ARG A 100 3.29 -0.24 -14.62
CA ARG A 100 3.47 -1.36 -15.56
C ARG A 100 2.15 -1.72 -16.25
N GLN A 101 1.04 -1.76 -15.51
CA GLN A 101 -0.28 -2.04 -16.08
C GLN A 101 -0.72 -0.97 -17.06
N LEU A 102 -0.48 0.31 -16.76
CA LEU A 102 -0.80 1.44 -17.64
C LEU A 102 -0.05 1.31 -18.97
N LEU A 103 1.25 1.05 -18.93
CA LEU A 103 2.08 0.90 -20.13
C LEU A 103 1.72 -0.36 -20.94
N GLN A 104 1.33 -1.45 -20.27
CA GLN A 104 0.88 -2.67 -20.93
C GLN A 104 -0.50 -2.51 -21.58
N ALA A 105 -1.43 -1.83 -20.91
CA ALA A 105 -2.78 -1.60 -21.41
C ALA A 105 -2.80 -0.66 -22.62
N TYR A 106 -1.86 0.30 -22.67
CA TYR A 106 -1.78 1.30 -23.72
C TYR A 106 -0.40 1.28 -24.39
N PRO A 107 -0.24 0.50 -25.48
CA PRO A 107 1.04 0.37 -26.18
C PRO A 107 1.56 1.67 -26.80
N SER A 108 0.68 2.64 -27.04
CA SER A 108 1.00 3.96 -27.56
C SER A 108 0.20 5.05 -26.84
N GLU A 109 0.70 6.28 -26.93
CA GLU A 109 -0.01 7.47 -26.44
C GLU A 109 -1.38 7.61 -27.13
N ASP A 110 -1.45 7.38 -28.44
CA ASP A 110 -2.69 7.42 -29.20
C ASP A 110 -3.71 6.38 -28.68
N ALA A 111 -3.26 5.17 -28.30
CA ALA A 111 -4.16 4.16 -27.75
C ALA A 111 -4.77 4.61 -26.41
N LEU A 112 -3.99 5.29 -25.57
CA LEU A 112 -4.47 5.90 -24.33
C LEU A 112 -5.49 7.01 -24.62
N ILE A 113 -5.16 7.93 -25.54
CA ILE A 113 -6.03 9.04 -25.93
C ILE A 113 -7.36 8.52 -26.50
N GLU A 114 -7.33 7.52 -27.37
CA GLU A 114 -8.55 6.92 -27.94
C GLU A 114 -9.40 6.23 -26.87
N ALA A 115 -8.78 5.55 -25.89
CA ALA A 115 -9.51 4.99 -24.76
C ALA A 115 -10.17 6.10 -23.91
N GLN A 116 -9.47 7.20 -23.65
CA GLN A 116 -10.02 8.36 -22.93
C GLN A 116 -11.18 9.00 -23.70
N LYS A 117 -11.05 9.22 -25.01
CA LYS A 117 -12.13 9.74 -25.87
C LYS A 117 -13.36 8.86 -25.81
N LYS A 118 -13.21 7.53 -25.85
CA LYS A 118 -14.33 6.59 -25.71
C LYS A 118 -15.04 6.72 -24.37
N ARG A 119 -14.30 6.90 -23.27
CA ARG A 119 -14.89 7.13 -21.94
C ARG A 119 -15.73 8.42 -21.92
N ILE A 120 -15.19 9.51 -22.48
CA ILE A 120 -15.92 10.79 -22.59
C ILE A 120 -17.14 10.68 -23.49
N ALA A 121 -17.01 10.04 -24.66
CA ALA A 121 -18.11 9.83 -25.59
C ALA A 121 -19.27 9.03 -24.98
N ALA A 122 -18.98 8.06 -24.11
CA ALA A 122 -20.02 7.33 -23.38
C ALA A 122 -20.81 8.24 -22.42
N ILE A 123 -20.12 9.15 -21.71
CA ILE A 123 -20.76 10.13 -20.82
C ILE A 123 -21.59 11.13 -21.65
N ASP A 124 -21.06 11.58 -22.77
CA ASP A 124 -21.76 12.50 -23.67
C ASP A 124 -23.02 11.87 -24.26
N LEU A 125 -22.98 10.57 -24.58
CA LEU A 125 -24.14 9.81 -25.03
C LEU A 125 -25.22 9.71 -23.96
N ASP A 126 -24.85 9.43 -22.70
CA ASP A 126 -25.80 9.43 -21.57
C ASP A 126 -26.51 10.79 -21.44
N VAL A 127 -25.75 11.88 -21.52
CA VAL A 127 -26.28 13.24 -21.46
C VAL A 127 -27.23 13.51 -22.63
N ALA A 128 -26.83 13.15 -23.85
CA ALA A 128 -27.64 13.36 -25.04
C ALA A 128 -28.98 12.62 -24.94
N ASN A 129 -28.96 11.36 -24.51
CA ASN A 129 -30.16 10.54 -24.35
C ASN A 129 -31.16 11.16 -23.36
N VAL A 130 -30.67 11.62 -22.21
CA VAL A 130 -31.54 12.24 -21.21
C VAL A 130 -32.07 13.59 -21.68
N LYS A 131 -31.24 14.41 -22.34
CA LYS A 131 -31.67 15.72 -22.89
C LYS A 131 -32.83 15.60 -23.88
N VAL A 132 -32.86 14.55 -24.71
CA VAL A 132 -33.98 14.30 -25.63
C VAL A 132 -35.27 14.11 -24.83
N SER A 133 -35.27 13.21 -23.85
CA SER A 133 -36.45 12.96 -23.02
C SER A 133 -36.86 14.16 -22.15
N GLN A 134 -35.89 14.99 -21.75
CA GLN A 134 -36.13 16.19 -20.96
C GLN A 134 -36.87 17.25 -21.78
N ALA A 135 -36.48 17.47 -23.03
CA ALA A 135 -37.14 18.46 -23.90
C ALA A 135 -38.63 18.12 -24.09
N ASP A 136 -38.96 16.85 -24.27
CA ASP A 136 -40.35 16.38 -24.40
C ASP A 136 -41.16 16.57 -23.12
N GLN A 137 -40.55 16.32 -21.95
CA GLN A 137 -41.20 16.52 -20.66
C GLN A 137 -41.38 18.00 -20.31
N GLU A 138 -40.41 18.85 -20.64
CA GLU A 138 -40.51 20.30 -20.48
C GLU A 138 -41.62 20.88 -21.37
N LYS A 139 -41.74 20.39 -22.61
CA LYS A 139 -42.85 20.74 -23.50
C LYS A 139 -44.20 20.30 -22.90
N SER A 140 -44.31 19.05 -22.45
CA SER A 140 -45.53 18.53 -21.82
C SER A 140 -45.91 19.33 -20.57
N LEU A 141 -44.92 19.72 -19.77
CA LEU A 141 -45.13 20.57 -18.60
C LEU A 141 -45.67 21.94 -18.99
N ALA A 142 -45.10 22.58 -20.02
CA ALA A 142 -45.58 23.86 -20.53
C ALA A 142 -47.03 23.77 -21.02
N GLU A 143 -47.39 22.69 -21.74
CA GLU A 143 -48.75 22.43 -22.21
C GLU A 143 -49.73 22.26 -21.04
N GLN A 144 -49.37 21.49 -20.00
CA GLN A 144 -50.21 21.31 -18.81
C GLN A 144 -50.38 22.60 -18.00
N LEU A 145 -49.32 23.41 -17.89
CA LEU A 145 -49.39 24.71 -17.24
C LEU A 145 -50.30 25.68 -18.00
N LEU A 146 -50.24 25.68 -19.34
CA LEU A 146 -51.14 26.46 -20.18
C LEU A 146 -52.59 26.00 -19.99
N TYR A 147 -52.84 24.70 -19.97
CA TYR A 147 -54.18 24.15 -19.72
C TYR A 147 -54.70 24.55 -18.33
N ALA A 148 -53.89 24.41 -17.28
CA ALA A 148 -54.25 24.85 -15.93
C ALA A 148 -54.60 26.35 -15.88
N SER A 149 -53.87 27.19 -16.61
CA SER A 149 -54.14 28.65 -16.65
C SER A 149 -55.53 28.99 -17.19
N THR A 150 -56.15 28.13 -18.02
CA THR A 150 -57.52 28.35 -18.51
C THR A 150 -58.56 28.31 -17.39
N PHE A 151 -58.40 27.41 -16.42
CA PHE A 151 -59.27 27.34 -15.25
C PHE A 151 -59.09 28.56 -14.34
N GLU A 152 -57.84 28.96 -14.11
CA GLU A 152 -57.53 30.12 -13.27
C GLU A 152 -58.12 31.41 -13.88
N ARG A 153 -58.02 31.57 -15.21
CA ARG A 153 -58.63 32.69 -15.94
C ARG A 153 -60.15 32.70 -15.85
N ASP A 154 -60.77 31.53 -15.84
CA ASP A 154 -62.22 31.37 -15.65
C ASP A 154 -62.66 31.49 -14.18
N GLY A 155 -61.73 31.75 -13.24
CA GLY A 155 -62.01 31.81 -11.80
C GLY A 155 -62.35 30.45 -11.19
N LYS A 156 -62.05 29.35 -11.88
CA LYS A 156 -62.33 27.97 -11.45
C LYS A 156 -61.07 27.33 -10.85
N PRO A 157 -61.22 26.44 -9.85
CA PRO A 157 -60.08 25.68 -9.35
C PRO A 157 -59.56 24.71 -10.42
N VAL A 158 -58.23 24.63 -10.56
CA VAL A 158 -57.59 23.62 -11.42
C VAL A 158 -57.92 22.20 -10.92
N PRO A 159 -58.38 21.28 -11.79
CA PRO A 159 -58.70 19.91 -11.40
C PRO A 159 -57.51 19.17 -10.77
N ALA A 160 -57.77 18.32 -9.77
CA ALA A 160 -56.73 17.57 -9.07
C ALA A 160 -55.83 16.71 -10.00
N PRO A 161 -56.36 16.00 -11.02
CA PRO A 161 -55.52 15.23 -11.94
C PRO A 161 -54.50 16.10 -12.71
N VAL A 162 -54.89 17.32 -13.10
CA VAL A 162 -54.01 18.27 -13.80
C VAL A 162 -52.89 18.73 -12.87
N LYS A 163 -53.22 19.08 -11.62
CA LYS A 163 -52.21 19.43 -10.61
C LYS A 163 -51.22 18.29 -10.39
N GLN A 164 -51.71 17.07 -10.22
CA GLN A 164 -50.85 15.90 -10.01
C GLN A 164 -49.94 15.62 -11.20
N GLN A 165 -50.44 15.78 -12.43
CA GLN A 165 -49.64 15.63 -13.64
C GLN A 165 -48.54 16.69 -13.73
N ILE A 166 -48.84 17.94 -13.40
CA ILE A 166 -47.86 19.04 -13.35
C ILE A 166 -46.75 18.73 -12.34
N GLU A 167 -47.11 18.32 -11.12
CA GLU A 167 -46.12 17.99 -10.07
C GLU A 167 -45.24 16.79 -10.46
N THR A 168 -45.82 15.79 -11.11
CA THR A 168 -45.07 14.65 -11.64
C THR A 168 -44.07 15.08 -12.71
N LEU A 169 -44.51 15.90 -13.68
CA LEU A 169 -43.65 16.41 -14.74
C LEU A 169 -42.53 17.31 -14.18
N ARG A 170 -42.81 18.17 -13.21
CA ARG A 170 -41.81 19.00 -12.51
C ARG A 170 -40.74 18.13 -11.87
N THR A 171 -41.16 17.15 -11.06
CA THR A 171 -40.24 16.24 -10.37
C THR A 171 -39.33 15.51 -11.35
N ASN A 172 -39.88 15.02 -12.47
CA ASN A 172 -39.11 14.31 -13.48
C ASN A 172 -38.09 15.23 -14.17
N VAL A 173 -38.51 16.44 -14.58
CA VAL A 173 -37.63 17.44 -15.20
C VAL A 173 -36.51 17.84 -14.25
N GLU A 174 -36.79 18.06 -12.96
CA GLU A 174 -35.78 18.36 -11.96
C GLU A 174 -34.78 17.20 -11.76
N GLY A 175 -35.27 15.97 -11.72
CA GLY A 175 -34.44 14.77 -11.66
C GLY A 175 -33.51 14.64 -12.87
N GLN A 176 -34.02 14.88 -14.07
CA GLN A 176 -33.23 14.86 -15.31
C GLN A 176 -32.18 15.98 -15.34
N LYS A 177 -32.55 17.20 -14.91
CA LYS A 177 -31.60 18.33 -14.79
C LYS A 177 -30.45 17.98 -13.85
N LYS A 178 -30.77 17.40 -12.69
CA LYS A 178 -29.75 16.95 -11.74
C LYS A 178 -28.85 15.88 -12.35
N PHE A 179 -29.43 14.86 -12.98
CA PHE A 179 -28.66 13.80 -13.64
C PHE A 179 -27.70 14.37 -14.68
N ILE A 180 -28.16 15.28 -15.54
CA ILE A 180 -27.33 15.93 -16.55
C ILE A 180 -26.20 16.73 -15.90
N ALA A 181 -26.50 17.51 -14.85
CA ALA A 181 -25.47 18.27 -14.13
C ALA A 181 -24.40 17.35 -13.52
N ASP A 182 -24.80 16.26 -12.87
CA ASP A 182 -23.89 15.27 -12.28
C ASP A 182 -23.02 14.60 -13.36
N LYS A 183 -23.60 14.27 -14.53
CA LYS A 183 -22.85 13.71 -15.67
C LYS A 183 -21.87 14.70 -16.29
N LEU A 184 -22.23 15.98 -16.40
CA LEU A 184 -21.32 17.02 -16.89
C LEU A 184 -20.16 17.27 -15.93
N ALA A 185 -20.41 17.24 -14.62
CA ALA A 185 -19.34 17.29 -13.62
C ALA A 185 -18.41 16.07 -13.72
N LEU A 186 -18.99 14.87 -13.88
CA LEU A 186 -18.21 13.65 -14.10
C LEU A 186 -17.37 13.71 -15.38
N ARG A 187 -17.93 14.26 -16.47
CA ARG A 187 -17.22 14.46 -17.74
C ARG A 187 -15.98 15.34 -17.53
N ALA A 188 -16.14 16.51 -16.90
CA ALA A 188 -15.04 17.42 -16.63
C ALA A 188 -13.96 16.78 -15.73
N ALA A 189 -14.38 16.07 -14.67
CA ALA A 189 -13.46 15.33 -13.81
C ALA A 189 -12.72 14.21 -14.56
N THR A 190 -13.39 13.54 -15.51
CA THR A 190 -12.78 12.50 -16.34
C THR A 190 -11.76 13.08 -17.32
N GLU A 191 -12.04 14.24 -17.90
CA GLU A 191 -11.07 14.97 -18.75
C GLU A 191 -9.83 15.38 -17.96
N GLN A 192 -9.99 15.95 -16.76
CA GLN A 192 -8.87 16.33 -15.90
C GLN A 192 -8.02 15.12 -15.50
N LYS A 193 -8.65 14.01 -15.11
CA LYS A 193 -7.95 12.76 -14.81
C LYS A 193 -7.23 12.21 -16.04
N GLY A 194 -7.85 12.27 -17.22
CA GLY A 194 -7.24 11.85 -18.47
C GLY A 194 -5.98 12.65 -18.83
N GLN A 195 -6.00 13.97 -18.60
CA GLN A 195 -4.82 14.82 -18.78
C GLN A 195 -3.68 14.44 -17.83
N ALA A 196 -3.98 14.20 -16.56
CA ALA A 196 -2.98 13.76 -15.59
C ALA A 196 -2.41 12.37 -15.95
N GLU A 197 -3.26 11.41 -16.33
CA GLU A 197 -2.86 10.08 -16.79
C GLU A 197 -1.97 10.15 -18.03
N LEU A 198 -2.24 11.08 -18.95
CA LEU A 198 -1.44 11.29 -20.16
C LEU A 198 -0.05 11.87 -19.84
N LEU A 199 0.03 12.84 -18.92
CA LEU A 199 1.32 13.38 -18.47
C LEU A 199 2.16 12.30 -17.79
N HIS A 200 1.55 11.55 -16.87
CA HIS A 200 2.19 10.42 -16.19
C HIS A 200 2.68 9.37 -17.19
N TYR A 201 1.85 8.99 -18.16
CA TYR A 201 2.23 8.07 -19.24
C TYR A 201 3.47 8.55 -19.99
N ARG A 202 3.54 9.83 -20.36
CA ARG A 202 4.70 10.42 -21.05
C ARG A 202 5.96 10.38 -20.20
N GLU A 203 5.84 10.67 -18.90
CA GLU A 203 6.95 10.59 -17.96
C GLU A 203 7.48 9.16 -17.85
N LEU A 204 6.59 8.16 -17.69
CA LEU A 204 6.96 6.75 -17.65
C LEU A 204 7.66 6.30 -18.94
N ARG A 205 7.15 6.70 -20.11
CA ARG A 205 7.77 6.39 -21.41
C ARG A 205 9.15 7.05 -21.55
N ALA A 206 9.31 8.28 -21.09
CA ALA A 206 10.61 8.97 -21.09
C ALA A 206 11.62 8.32 -20.14
N GLN A 207 11.18 7.80 -18.99
CA GLN A 207 12.02 7.04 -18.07
C GLN A 207 12.48 5.71 -18.70
N GLN A 208 11.61 5.00 -19.42
CA GLN A 208 12.00 3.78 -20.15
C GLN A 208 12.99 4.03 -21.29
N ALA A 209 12.98 5.23 -21.88
CA ALA A 209 13.87 5.60 -22.96
C ALA A 209 15.28 6.03 -22.49
N LYS A 210 15.44 6.37 -21.20
CA LYS A 210 16.76 6.64 -20.63
C LYS A 210 17.48 5.30 -20.38
N PRO A 211 18.70 5.10 -20.89
CA PRO A 211 19.48 3.92 -20.53
C PRO A 211 19.73 3.91 -19.02
N ALA A 212 19.68 2.73 -18.41
CA ALA A 212 20.14 2.54 -17.03
C ALA A 212 21.67 2.73 -17.02
N ASP A 213 22.14 3.77 -16.34
CA ASP A 213 23.56 3.97 -16.01
C ASP A 213 24.04 2.93 -14.98
#